data_AF-A0A1D3U8K2-F1
#
_entry.id   AF-A0A1D3U8K2-F1
#
_cell.length_a   1.000
_cell.length_b   1.000
_cell.length_c   1.000
_cell.angle_alpha   90.00
_cell.angle_beta   90.00
_cell.angle_gamma   90.00
#
_symmetry.space_group_name_H-M   'P 1'
#
loop_
_entity.id
_entity.type
_entity.pdbx_description
1 polymer ?
#
loop_
_entity_poly.entity_id
_entity_poly.type
_entity_poly.pdbx_seq_one_letter_code
_entity_poly.pdbx_strand_id
1 'polypeptide(L)'
;MRSIIKAYGILLCRIFYNSTKTTTTDNSKIEFLFLKASYGNKHWTPPKGLHEDDEEGITTAKRETLEETGINEDKYKLLDFEKTLKYNVHNGMKETTYYLAVLLNNDETVKLSHEHTDYKWIQSKDAKTFSLPESLSDLLIKAEKFLVKNLGNV
;
A
#
# COMPACT_ATOMS: atom_id res chain seq x y z
N MET A 1 -3.55 -30.85 3.74
CA MET A 1 -4.09 -29.50 4.03
C MET A 1 -3.61 -28.61 2.90
N ARG A 2 -4.47 -27.91 2.15
CA ARG A 2 -3.97 -26.99 1.10
C ARG A 2 -3.26 -25.84 1.83
N SER A 3 -1.98 -25.62 1.53
CA SER A 3 -1.22 -24.51 2.13
C SER A 3 -1.87 -23.18 1.75
N ILE A 4 -1.96 -22.27 2.71
CA ILE A 4 -2.43 -20.90 2.48
C ILE A 4 -1.26 -20.14 1.85
N ILE A 5 -1.48 -19.53 0.69
CA ILE A 5 -0.48 -18.66 0.08
C ILE A 5 -0.48 -17.35 0.85
N LYS A 6 0.68 -16.96 1.38
CA LYS A 6 0.85 -15.68 2.09
C LYS A 6 1.63 -14.70 1.24
N ALA A 7 1.21 -13.45 1.31
CA ALA A 7 1.89 -12.32 0.70
C ALA A 7 1.87 -11.14 1.67
N TYR A 8 2.88 -10.30 1.57
CA TYR A 8 3.02 -9.14 2.44
C TYR A 8 3.47 -7.93 1.62
N GLY A 9 3.03 -6.75 2.03
CA GLY A 9 3.32 -5.51 1.30
C GLY A 9 3.22 -4.27 2.18
N ILE A 10 3.74 -3.16 1.66
CA ILE A 10 3.59 -1.85 2.30
C ILE A 10 2.51 -1.07 1.57
N LEU A 11 1.48 -0.65 2.30
CA LEU A 11 0.57 0.38 1.83
C LEU A 11 1.25 1.74 2.04
N LEU A 12 2.08 2.13 1.08
CA LEU A 12 2.86 3.36 1.16
C LEU A 12 1.99 4.57 0.81
N CYS A 13 1.99 5.59 1.66
CA CYS A 13 1.25 6.82 1.46
C CYS A 13 2.14 8.07 1.51
N ARG A 14 1.61 9.16 0.95
CA ARG A 14 2.15 10.52 1.10
C ARG A 14 1.02 11.47 1.49
N ILE A 15 1.35 12.48 2.28
CA ILE A 15 0.38 13.40 2.88
C ILE A 15 0.78 14.84 2.54
N PHE A 16 -0.12 15.58 1.91
CA PHE A 16 0.04 17.01 1.67
C PHE A 16 -0.85 17.81 2.62
N TYR A 17 -0.26 18.78 3.30
CA TYR A 17 -0.99 19.70 4.18
C TYR A 17 -1.21 21.02 3.45
N ASN A 18 -2.47 21.44 3.28
CA ASN A 18 -2.72 22.78 2.75
C ASN A 18 -2.39 23.83 3.82
N SER A 19 -1.58 24.83 3.45
CA SER A 19 -1.09 25.89 4.34
C SER A 19 -2.17 26.85 4.88
N THR A 20 -3.44 26.69 4.52
CA THR A 20 -4.50 27.61 4.96
C THR A 20 -5.02 27.20 6.34
N LYS A 21 -4.54 27.90 7.37
CA LYS A 21 -5.09 27.90 8.73
C LYS A 21 -6.54 28.38 8.71
N THR A 22 -7.49 27.48 8.53
CA THR A 22 -8.89 27.71 8.91
C THR A 22 -9.40 26.52 9.70
N THR A 23 -9.83 26.84 10.91
CA THR A 23 -10.33 25.96 11.95
C THR A 23 -11.69 25.38 11.55
N THR A 24 -11.70 24.27 10.81
CA THR A 24 -12.68 23.15 10.89
C THR A 24 -12.47 22.17 9.73
N THR A 25 -12.32 20.89 10.06
CA THR A 25 -12.28 19.70 9.15
C THR A 25 -11.24 19.70 8.02
N ASP A 26 -10.08 19.11 8.36
CA ASP A 26 -9.24 18.23 7.53
C ASP A 26 -8.97 18.64 6.06
N ASN A 27 -7.95 19.47 5.89
CA ASN A 27 -7.41 19.90 4.60
C ASN A 27 -6.21 19.04 4.14
N SER A 28 -6.09 17.80 4.61
CA SER A 28 -4.99 16.91 4.22
C SER A 28 -5.34 16.12 2.95
N LYS A 29 -4.43 16.09 1.98
CA LYS A 29 -4.55 15.23 0.79
C LYS A 29 -3.68 13.99 1.00
N ILE A 30 -4.32 12.85 1.18
CA ILE A 30 -3.66 11.55 1.33
C ILE A 30 -3.71 10.81 -0.01
N GLU A 31 -2.56 10.34 -0.46
CA GLU A 31 -2.44 9.49 -1.65
C GLU A 31 -1.65 8.22 -1.32
N PHE A 32 -2.03 7.11 -1.95
CA PHE A 32 -1.43 5.79 -1.77
C PHE A 32 -0.77 5.32 -3.07
N LEU A 33 0.40 4.70 -2.97
CA LEU A 33 1.12 4.16 -4.12
C LEU A 33 0.49 2.86 -4.61
N PHE A 34 0.17 2.81 -5.91
CA PHE A 34 -0.28 1.63 -6.61
C PHE A 34 0.58 1.40 -7.85
N LEU A 35 0.93 0.13 -8.07
CA LEU A 35 1.72 -0.35 -9.19
C LEU A 35 0.83 -1.17 -10.13
N LYS A 36 1.05 -1.04 -11.44
CA LYS A 36 0.32 -1.79 -12.46
C LYS A 36 1.12 -3.00 -12.91
N ALA A 37 0.63 -4.20 -12.62
CA ALA A 37 1.31 -5.44 -12.99
C ALA A 37 1.58 -5.53 -14.52
N SER A 38 2.74 -6.06 -14.88
CA SER A 38 3.16 -6.32 -16.27
C SER A 38 2.54 -7.59 -16.85
N TYR A 39 2.03 -8.47 -15.99
CA TYR A 39 1.45 -9.77 -16.31
C TYR A 39 -0.03 -9.89 -15.91
N GLY A 40 -0.65 -10.99 -16.34
CA GLY A 40 -2.04 -11.31 -16.01
C GLY A 40 -3.03 -10.22 -16.45
N ASN A 41 -4.01 -9.93 -15.60
CA ASN A 41 -5.04 -8.92 -15.87
C ASN A 41 -4.57 -7.47 -15.66
N LYS A 42 -3.26 -7.24 -15.46
CA LYS A 42 -2.65 -5.90 -15.27
C LYS A 42 -3.32 -5.10 -14.15
N HIS A 43 -3.59 -5.79 -13.05
CA HIS A 43 -4.22 -5.22 -11.86
C HIS A 43 -3.35 -4.12 -11.24
N TRP A 44 -4.01 -3.17 -10.59
CA TRP A 44 -3.37 -2.17 -9.74
C TRP A 44 -3.36 -2.66 -8.29
N THR A 45 -2.18 -2.75 -7.67
CA THR A 45 -2.04 -3.09 -6.26
C THR A 45 -0.95 -2.23 -5.60
N PRO A 46 -0.99 -2.00 -4.27
CA PRO A 46 0.20 -1.56 -3.56
C PRO A 46 1.34 -2.59 -3.71
N PRO A 47 2.60 -2.18 -3.44
CA PRO A 47 3.72 -3.11 -3.54
C PRO A 47 3.56 -4.27 -2.56
N LYS A 48 3.84 -5.49 -3.02
CA LYS A 48 3.71 -6.73 -2.25
C LYS A 48 4.42 -7.87 -2.98
N GLY A 49 4.81 -8.90 -2.24
CA GLY A 49 5.17 -10.18 -2.85
C GLY A 49 4.95 -11.35 -1.93
N LEU A 50 5.45 -12.50 -2.35
CA LEU A 50 5.21 -13.77 -1.67
C LEU A 50 6.08 -13.86 -0.42
N HIS A 51 5.52 -14.48 0.62
CA HIS A 51 6.28 -14.84 1.80
C HIS A 51 7.29 -15.92 1.42
N GLU A 52 8.56 -15.67 1.70
CA GLU A 52 9.63 -16.67 1.57
C GLU A 52 9.84 -17.37 2.93
N ASP A 53 10.33 -18.62 2.91
CA ASP A 53 10.52 -19.40 4.14
C ASP A 53 11.51 -18.66 5.09
N ASP A 54 11.24 -18.71 6.40
CA ASP A 54 12.07 -18.18 7.50
C ASP A 54 12.12 -16.64 7.70
N GLU A 55 11.32 -15.82 6.99
CA GLU A 55 11.22 -14.37 7.26
C GLU A 55 9.92 -13.95 7.99
N GLU A 56 9.97 -12.86 8.76
CA GLU A 56 8.77 -12.21 9.31
C GLU A 56 7.99 -11.51 8.19
N GLY A 57 6.66 -11.43 8.28
CA GLY A 57 5.83 -10.83 7.24
C GLY A 57 6.17 -9.36 6.92
N ILE A 58 6.60 -8.59 7.94
CA ILE A 58 7.08 -7.21 7.72
C ILE A 58 8.42 -7.17 6.98
N THR A 59 9.28 -8.17 7.14
CA THR A 59 10.54 -8.29 6.41
C THR A 59 10.25 -8.52 4.92
N THR A 60 9.33 -9.43 4.60
CA THR A 60 8.81 -9.61 3.22
C THR A 60 8.29 -8.30 2.65
N ALA A 61 7.41 -7.60 3.39
CA ALA A 61 6.81 -6.36 2.91
C ALA A 61 7.85 -5.29 2.55
N LYS A 62 8.89 -5.13 3.37
CA LYS A 62 9.98 -4.18 3.15
C LYS A 62 10.83 -4.57 1.94
N ARG A 63 11.25 -5.84 1.85
CA ARG A 63 12.03 -6.38 0.74
C ARG A 63 11.31 -6.15 -0.59
N GLU A 64 10.04 -6.56 -0.67
CA GLU A 64 9.21 -6.44 -1.87
C GLU A 64 8.96 -4.98 -2.25
N THR A 65 8.77 -4.09 -1.26
CA THR A 65 8.65 -2.66 -1.53
C THR A 65 9.92 -2.09 -2.16
N LEU A 66 11.10 -2.47 -1.63
CA LEU A 66 12.38 -2.09 -2.22
C LEU A 66 12.54 -2.65 -3.64
N GLU A 67 12.23 -3.92 -3.85
CA GLU A 67 12.37 -4.59 -5.15
C GLU A 67 11.44 -4.01 -6.21
N GLU A 68 10.18 -3.74 -5.88
CA GLU A 68 9.16 -3.27 -6.84
C GLU A 68 9.20 -1.76 -7.08
N THR A 69 9.72 -0.96 -6.14
CA THR A 69 9.64 0.52 -6.18
C THR A 69 10.98 1.23 -6.06
N GLY A 70 12.04 0.54 -5.62
CA GLY A 70 13.33 1.17 -5.28
C GLY A 70 13.31 1.99 -3.99
N ILE A 71 12.19 2.04 -3.26
CA ILE A 71 12.05 2.80 -2.01
C ILE A 71 12.49 1.93 -0.83
N ASN A 72 13.54 2.38 -0.14
CA ASN A 72 14.13 1.67 1.00
C ASN A 72 13.48 2.08 2.33
N GLU A 73 13.66 1.28 3.38
CA GLU A 73 13.01 1.46 4.68
C GLU A 73 13.41 2.76 5.42
N ASP A 74 14.52 3.39 5.04
CA ASP A 74 14.92 4.70 5.55
C ASP A 74 14.11 5.86 4.94
N LYS A 75 13.26 5.60 3.95
CA LYS A 75 12.45 6.62 3.24
C LYS A 75 11.03 6.75 3.75
N TYR A 76 10.59 5.87 4.64
CA TYR A 76 9.24 5.88 5.18
C TYR A 76 9.19 5.51 6.66
N LYS A 77 8.13 5.96 7.33
CA LYS A 77 7.81 5.61 8.71
C LYS A 77 6.65 4.64 8.73
N LEU A 78 6.86 3.45 9.28
CA LEU A 78 5.80 2.49 9.56
C LEU A 78 4.85 3.04 10.62
N LEU A 79 3.56 2.79 10.43
CA LEU A 79 2.51 3.17 11.37
C LEU A 79 1.87 1.92 11.99
N ASP A 80 1.23 2.10 13.14
CA ASP A 80 0.52 1.03 13.87
C ASP A 80 -0.84 0.71 13.21
N PHE A 81 -0.78 0.33 11.93
CA PHE A 81 -1.91 -0.11 11.14
C PHE A 81 -1.44 -1.20 10.17
N GLU A 82 -2.13 -2.32 10.24
CA GLU A 82 -2.03 -3.39 9.26
C GLU A 82 -3.41 -3.95 8.92
N LYS A 83 -3.51 -4.59 7.77
CA LYS A 83 -4.73 -5.30 7.39
C LYS A 83 -4.46 -6.46 6.45
N THR A 84 -5.03 -7.61 6.78
CA THR A 84 -5.00 -8.81 5.94
C THR A 84 -6.23 -8.90 5.04
N LEU A 85 -6.00 -8.99 3.73
CA LEU A 85 -7.02 -9.31 2.73
C LEU A 85 -7.01 -10.82 2.48
N LYS A 86 -8.18 -11.44 2.44
CA LYS A 86 -8.34 -12.88 2.15
C LYS A 86 -9.19 -13.07 0.90
N TYR A 87 -8.69 -13.84 -0.06
CA TYR A 87 -9.40 -14.09 -1.31
C TYR A 87 -9.01 -15.44 -1.93
N ASN A 88 -9.89 -15.98 -2.76
CA ASN A 88 -9.64 -17.23 -3.47
C ASN A 88 -8.80 -16.96 -4.72
N VAL A 89 -7.80 -17.80 -4.94
CA VAL A 89 -6.99 -17.89 -6.17
C VAL A 89 -7.14 -19.30 -6.76
N HIS A 90 -6.70 -19.51 -8.00
CA HIS A 90 -6.91 -20.77 -8.73
C HIS A 90 -6.51 -22.03 -7.92
N ASN A 91 -5.44 -21.94 -7.14
CA ASN A 91 -4.88 -23.08 -6.40
C ASN A 91 -5.18 -23.07 -4.89
N GLY A 92 -6.03 -22.18 -4.38
CA GLY A 92 -6.35 -22.14 -2.96
C GLY A 92 -6.72 -20.76 -2.42
N MET A 93 -6.57 -20.60 -1.10
CA MET A 93 -6.80 -19.33 -0.43
C MET A 93 -5.50 -18.55 -0.35
N LYS A 94 -5.57 -17.25 -0.65
CA LYS A 94 -4.46 -16.31 -0.52
C LYS A 94 -4.77 -15.27 0.55
N GLU A 95 -3.81 -15.05 1.44
CA GLU A 95 -3.79 -13.96 2.41
C GLU A 95 -2.76 -12.91 1.96
N THR A 96 -3.11 -11.64 2.02
CA THR A 96 -2.20 -10.54 1.73
C THR A 96 -2.30 -9.50 2.83
N THR A 97 -1.26 -9.36 3.63
CA THR A 97 -1.20 -8.36 4.70
C THR A 97 -0.47 -7.11 4.21
N TYR A 98 -1.10 -5.95 4.38
CA TYR A 98 -0.47 -4.66 4.12
C TYR A 98 -0.19 -3.93 5.43
N TYR A 99 1.03 -3.41 5.57
CA TYR A 99 1.43 -2.50 6.65
C TYR A 99 1.41 -1.07 6.13
N LEU A 100 0.78 -0.15 6.84
CA LEU A 100 0.74 1.25 6.44
C LEU A 100 2.06 1.94 6.74
N ALA A 101 2.57 2.69 5.76
CA ALA A 101 3.74 3.55 5.95
C ALA A 101 3.51 4.91 5.29
N VAL A 102 4.10 5.96 5.86
CA VAL A 102 4.13 7.30 5.29
C VAL A 102 5.53 7.64 4.80
N LEU A 103 5.64 8.20 3.59
CA LEU A 103 6.92 8.72 3.10
C LEU A 103 7.44 9.85 4.00
N LEU A 104 8.75 9.85 4.25
CA LEU A 104 9.44 10.97 4.90
C LEU A 104 9.64 12.15 3.95
N ASN A 105 9.72 11.87 2.64
CA ASN A 105 9.79 12.86 1.57
C ASN A 105 8.74 12.52 0.49
N ASN A 106 7.77 13.42 0.27
CA ASN A 106 6.68 13.21 -0.70
C ASN A 106 7.14 13.17 -2.17
N ASP A 107 8.38 13.60 -2.44
CA ASP A 107 9.01 13.63 -3.78
C ASP A 107 9.95 12.44 -4.03
N GLU A 108 9.88 11.39 -3.19
CA GLU A 108 10.66 10.17 -3.39
C GLU A 108 10.40 9.55 -4.77
N THR A 109 11.46 9.14 -5.46
CA THR A 109 11.36 8.63 -6.83
C THR A 109 11.04 7.14 -6.84
N VAL A 110 9.94 6.76 -7.48
CA VAL A 110 9.58 5.35 -7.72
C VAL A 110 10.35 4.84 -8.94
N LYS A 111 11.08 3.73 -8.78
CA LYS A 111 11.77 3.00 -9.85
C LYS A 111 11.17 1.60 -9.94
N LEU A 112 10.41 1.36 -11.01
CA LEU A 112 9.71 0.09 -11.20
C LEU A 112 10.66 -1.04 -11.60
N SER A 113 10.41 -2.22 -11.04
CA SER A 113 10.95 -3.48 -11.56
C SER A 113 10.23 -3.91 -12.84
N HIS A 114 10.71 -5.00 -13.46
CA HIS A 114 10.10 -5.62 -14.63
C HIS A 114 8.69 -6.20 -14.37
N GLU A 115 8.31 -6.38 -13.10
CA GLU A 115 6.97 -6.85 -12.72
C GLU A 115 5.89 -5.79 -12.92
N HIS A 116 6.26 -4.53 -13.13
CA HIS A 116 5.34 -3.41 -13.20
C HIS A 116 5.59 -2.55 -14.43
N THR A 117 4.51 -1.97 -14.96
CA THR A 117 4.54 -1.14 -16.18
C THR A 117 4.25 0.33 -15.93
N ASP A 118 3.58 0.65 -14.82
CA ASP A 118 3.21 2.02 -14.46
C ASP A 118 2.98 2.09 -12.94
N TYR A 119 3.00 3.31 -12.39
CA TYR A 119 2.60 3.58 -11.01
C TYR A 119 1.73 4.84 -10.93
N LYS A 120 0.85 4.87 -9.92
CA LYS A 120 0.04 6.04 -9.59
C LYS A 120 -0.04 6.22 -8.09
N TRP A 121 -0.04 7.48 -7.68
CA TRP A 121 -0.49 7.91 -6.36
C TRP A 121 -1.98 8.19 -6.47
N ILE A 122 -2.81 7.45 -5.72
CA ILE A 122 -4.27 7.51 -5.83
C ILE A 122 -4.92 7.80 -4.47
N GLN A 123 -6.10 8.40 -4.47
CA GLN A 123 -6.90 8.58 -3.27
C GLN A 123 -7.87 7.40 -3.07
N SER A 124 -8.37 7.21 -1.85
CA SER A 124 -9.37 6.17 -1.56
C SER A 124 -10.61 6.26 -2.47
N LYS A 125 -11.05 7.49 -2.78
CA LYS A 125 -12.18 7.78 -3.67
C LYS A 125 -11.95 7.33 -5.13
N ASP A 126 -10.70 7.14 -5.53
CA ASP A 126 -10.34 6.75 -6.90
C ASP A 126 -10.46 5.24 -7.14
N ALA A 127 -10.83 4.45 -6.11
CA ALA A 127 -10.87 3.00 -6.17
C ALA A 127 -11.69 2.44 -7.36
N LYS A 128 -12.83 3.08 -7.68
CA LYS A 128 -13.65 2.70 -8.85
C LYS A 128 -12.94 2.98 -10.18
N THR A 129 -12.27 4.13 -10.30
CA THR A 129 -11.50 4.51 -11.49
C THR A 129 -10.41 3.50 -11.80
N PHE A 130 -9.78 2.94 -10.76
CA PHE A 130 -8.73 1.92 -10.88
C PHE A 130 -9.26 0.48 -10.87
N SER A 131 -10.59 0.29 -10.86
CA SER A 131 -11.24 -1.03 -10.81
C SER A 131 -10.72 -1.91 -9.66
N LEU A 132 -10.46 -1.29 -8.51
CA LEU A 132 -9.99 -2.02 -7.34
C LEU A 132 -11.09 -2.94 -6.78
N PRO A 133 -10.75 -4.15 -6.32
CA PRO A 133 -11.68 -4.99 -5.59
C PRO A 133 -12.13 -4.31 -4.29
N GLU A 134 -13.30 -4.72 -3.78
CA GLU A 134 -13.89 -4.16 -2.56
C GLU A 134 -12.95 -4.27 -1.35
N SER A 135 -12.19 -5.37 -1.25
CA SER A 135 -11.23 -5.60 -0.17
C SER A 135 -10.09 -4.57 -0.14
N LEU A 136 -9.59 -4.16 -1.31
CA LEU A 136 -8.59 -3.09 -1.45
C LEU A 136 -9.24 -1.71 -1.23
N SER A 137 -10.47 -1.52 -1.70
CA SER A 137 -11.21 -0.26 -1.45
C SER A 137 -11.42 -0.03 0.05
N ASP A 138 -11.83 -1.06 0.78
CA ASP A 138 -11.97 -1.04 2.25
C ASP A 138 -10.61 -0.95 2.96
N LEU A 139 -9.51 -1.38 2.35
CA LEU A 139 -8.16 -1.13 2.89
C LEU A 139 -7.85 0.37 2.87
N LEU A 140 -8.04 1.03 1.72
CA LEU A 140 -7.77 2.46 1.58
C LEU A 140 -8.65 3.32 2.49
N ILE A 141 -9.95 3.02 2.58
CA ILE A 141 -10.88 3.76 3.45
C ILE A 141 -10.47 3.63 4.93
N LYS A 142 -10.05 2.43 5.37
CA LYS A 142 -9.62 2.21 6.76
C LYS A 142 -8.28 2.88 7.06
N ALA A 143 -7.34 2.82 6.13
CA ALA A 143 -6.04 3.49 6.25
C ALA A 143 -6.20 5.01 6.28
N GLU A 144 -7.02 5.59 5.40
CA GLU A 144 -7.32 7.02 5.39
C GLU A 144 -7.97 7.47 6.71
N LYS A 145 -8.98 6.74 7.21
CA LYS A 145 -9.57 7.02 8.53
C LYS A 145 -8.55 6.94 9.67
N PHE A 146 -7.65 5.97 9.62
CA PHE A 146 -6.56 5.85 10.61
C PHE A 146 -5.63 7.06 10.54
N LEU A 147 -5.21 7.47 9.35
CA LEU A 147 -4.32 8.62 9.15
C LEU A 147 -4.98 9.90 9.66
N VAL A 148 -6.20 10.20 9.22
CA VAL A 148 -6.98 11.38 9.63
C VAL A 148 -7.09 11.50 11.15
N LYS A 149 -7.38 10.39 11.85
CA LYS A 149 -7.47 10.36 13.31
C LYS A 149 -6.12 10.62 14.00
N ASN A 150 -5.01 10.29 13.35
CA ASN A 150 -3.67 10.30 13.92
C ASN A 150 -2.73 11.35 13.31
N LEU A 151 -3.20 12.27 12.45
CA LEU A 151 -2.35 13.25 11.74
C LEU A 151 -1.42 14.06 12.66
N GLY A 152 -1.81 14.32 13.92
CA GLY A 152 -0.94 15.01 14.88
C GLY A 152 0.25 14.19 15.39
N ASN A 153 0.27 12.88 15.12
CA ASN A 153 1.28 11.91 15.56
C ASN A 153 2.05 11.26 14.38
N VAL A 154 1.65 11.57 13.15
CA VAL A 154 2.25 11.03 11.92
C VAL A 154 3.47 11.86 11.55
#